data_AF-A0A146PEP1-F1
#
_entry.id   AF-A0A146PEP1-F1
#
_cell.length_a   1.000
_cell.length_b   1.000
_cell.length_c   1.000
_cell.angle_alpha   90.00
_cell.angle_beta   90.00
_cell.angle_gamma   90.00
#
_symmetry.space_group_name_H-M   'P 1'
#
loop_
_entity.id
_entity.type
_entity.pdbx_description
1 polymer ?
#
loop_
_entity_poly.entity_id
_entity_poly.type
_entity_poly.pdbx_seq_one_letter_code
_entity_poly.pdbx_strand_id
1 'polypeptide(L)'
;MEGIARLVYPAYSLNISNSTIKKINQIHYNFIWNNRQHLIRKNDIVKSVEKGGLNIIDFEVMNAVIKLKWLQTFIKNEKSLWFSFPSQLFQKIGGIKFLLKCDFDPAKLPIKLSDYHTQVLKYWKMLYKHNFTPHNMIIWNNKYILYKRKSLYYKDWDEKGIWAIVHLMDTRGNILDYTEFKRKYHLDCPQRQFLSVIKAIPATMINLVKGMIQYSDVTPIFPSLLIGKYDFTDLKFSNKMMREHINNEIFPHPVKKNLSLNEFSEMDVIKIRTRFFSFPVLPKMKEVHFKTINNIYPCAEFLSLRFKFDVDVCNFCQKDLETQEHLFYSCCVVKSLWDKIHDWLSTKNVIPNFEYKGVKFCITFQDKWVEFLCNTILIIGKF
;
A
#
# COMPACT_ATOMS: atom_id res chain seq x y z
N MET A 1 -9.17 8.10 20.40
CA MET A 1 -8.52 8.19 19.07
C MET A 1 -9.43 8.97 18.11
N GLU A 2 -9.88 10.17 18.50
CA GLU A 2 -10.84 10.96 17.70
C GLU A 2 -10.18 11.85 16.63
N GLY A 3 -8.87 12.11 16.73
CA GLY A 3 -8.18 13.08 15.88
C GLY A 3 -8.23 12.75 14.38
N ILE A 4 -7.79 11.56 13.99
CA ILE A 4 -7.78 11.16 12.56
C ILE A 4 -9.19 10.93 12.01
N ALA A 5 -10.09 10.39 12.83
CA ALA A 5 -11.47 10.15 12.42
C ALA A 5 -12.18 11.44 11.97
N ARG A 6 -11.92 12.57 12.65
CA ARG A 6 -12.44 13.89 12.27
C ARG A 6 -11.95 14.37 10.89
N LEU A 7 -10.82 13.84 10.39
CA LEU A 7 -10.27 14.18 9.08
C LEU A 7 -10.88 13.37 7.94
N VAL A 8 -11.65 12.31 8.23
CA VAL A 8 -12.31 11.48 7.21
C VAL A 8 -13.24 12.31 6.34
N TYR A 9 -14.10 13.12 6.95
CA TYR A 9 -15.08 13.92 6.22
C TYR A 9 -14.42 14.98 5.32
N PRO A 10 -13.49 15.82 5.81
CA PRO A 10 -12.70 16.70 4.95
C PRO A 10 -11.96 15.96 3.83
N ALA A 11 -11.35 14.81 4.14
CA ALA A 11 -10.68 13.98 3.13
C ALA A 11 -11.64 13.39 2.10
N TYR A 12 -12.89 13.14 2.45
CA TYR A 12 -13.89 12.66 1.50
C TYR A 12 -14.37 13.77 0.56
N SER A 13 -14.45 15.02 1.03
CA SER A 13 -15.05 16.12 0.26
C SER A 13 -14.03 17.02 -0.46
N LEU A 14 -12.81 17.17 0.07
CA LEU A 14 -11.83 18.16 -0.38
C LEU A 14 -10.53 17.52 -0.86
N ASN A 15 -9.80 18.20 -1.75
CA ASN A 15 -8.41 17.85 -2.01
C ASN A 15 -7.56 18.20 -0.80
N ILE A 16 -6.65 17.30 -0.42
CA ILE A 16 -5.71 17.57 0.66
C ILE A 16 -4.32 17.77 0.08
N SER A 17 -3.72 18.93 0.37
CA SER A 17 -2.37 19.26 -0.08
C SER A 17 -1.33 18.36 0.58
N ASN A 18 -0.22 18.07 -0.12
CA ASN A 18 0.89 17.29 0.43
C ASN A 18 1.48 17.92 1.70
N SER A 19 1.46 19.26 1.80
CA SER A 19 1.94 19.96 2.99
C SER A 19 1.06 19.66 4.22
N THR A 20 -0.26 19.64 4.04
CA THR A 20 -1.24 19.31 5.08
C THR A 20 -1.12 17.85 5.48
N ILE A 21 -0.98 16.93 4.51
CA ILE A 21 -0.76 15.50 4.77
C ILE A 21 0.49 15.28 5.63
N LYS A 22 1.61 15.96 5.30
CA LYS A 22 2.85 15.89 6.08
C LYS A 22 2.65 16.38 7.52
N LYS A 23 1.95 17.51 7.71
CA LYS A 23 1.65 18.05 9.05
C LYS A 23 0.77 17.10 9.87
N ILE A 24 -0.31 16.56 9.27
CA ILE A 24 -1.20 15.60 9.92
C ILE A 24 -0.42 14.36 10.34
N ASN A 25 0.38 13.80 9.43
CA ASN A 25 1.24 12.66 9.73
C ASN A 25 2.20 12.99 10.89
N GLN A 26 2.87 14.15 10.87
CA GLN A 26 3.79 14.53 11.96
C GLN A 26 3.10 14.56 13.32
N ILE A 27 1.92 15.18 13.41
CA ILE A 27 1.13 15.23 14.65
C ILE A 27 0.74 13.81 15.09
N HIS A 28 0.30 12.97 14.15
CA HIS A 28 -0.08 11.60 14.45
C HIS A 28 1.10 10.77 14.96
N TYR A 29 2.27 10.83 14.31
CA TYR A 29 3.47 10.11 14.74
C TYR A 29 4.01 10.63 16.08
N ASN A 30 3.99 11.94 16.31
CA ASN A 30 4.38 12.51 17.60
C ASN A 30 3.45 12.03 18.72
N PHE A 31 2.14 11.97 18.47
CA PHE A 31 1.18 11.42 19.42
C PHE A 31 1.45 9.95 19.74
N ILE A 32 1.72 9.11 18.74
CA ILE A 32 2.06 7.67 18.94
C ILE A 32 3.26 7.51 19.87
N TRP A 33 4.24 8.41 19.78
CA TRP A 33 5.44 8.38 20.61
C TRP A 33 5.33 9.25 21.86
N ASN A 34 4.15 9.76 22.24
CA ASN A 34 3.95 10.68 23.37
C ASN A 34 4.94 11.87 23.36
N ASN A 35 5.17 12.44 22.17
CA ASN A 35 6.16 13.49 21.89
C ASN A 35 7.62 13.12 22.27
N ARG A 36 7.92 11.83 22.43
CA ARG A 36 9.28 11.32 22.65
C ARG A 36 9.94 10.94 21.32
N GLN A 37 11.22 10.59 21.40
CA GLN A 37 12.02 10.17 20.25
C GLN A 37 11.42 8.94 19.56
N HIS A 38 11.37 8.97 18.22
CA HIS A 38 10.82 7.89 17.42
C HIS A 38 11.80 6.70 17.40
N LEU A 39 11.36 5.55 17.92
CA LEU A 39 12.20 4.35 17.98
C LEU A 39 12.16 3.52 16.70
N ILE A 40 11.07 3.57 15.94
CA ILE A 40 10.90 2.82 14.69
C ILE A 40 10.74 3.81 13.53
N ARG A 41 11.30 3.45 12.36
CA ARG A 41 11.13 4.25 11.14
C ARG A 41 9.67 4.26 10.71
N LYS A 42 9.21 5.40 10.22
CA LYS A 42 7.85 5.59 9.68
C LYS A 42 7.45 4.51 8.66
N ASN A 43 8.35 4.15 7.73
CA ASN A 43 8.05 3.19 6.68
C ASN A 43 7.83 1.75 7.21
N ASP A 44 8.34 1.45 8.40
CA ASP A 44 8.27 0.12 8.99
C ASP A 44 7.03 -0.02 9.87
N ILE A 45 6.72 1.01 10.66
CA ILE A 45 5.62 1.00 11.62
C ILE A 45 4.23 0.94 10.94
N VAL A 46 4.13 1.43 9.70
CA VAL A 46 2.89 1.41 8.89
C VAL A 46 2.53 0.00 8.38
N LYS A 47 3.52 -0.90 8.28
CA LYS A 47 3.31 -2.26 7.75
C LYS A 47 2.52 -3.13 8.71
N SER A 48 2.07 -4.28 8.20
CA SER A 48 1.35 -5.26 9.00
C SER A 48 2.20 -5.81 10.15
N VAL A 49 1.51 -6.19 11.23
CA VAL A 49 2.15 -6.82 12.40
C VAL A 49 2.93 -8.06 12.00
N GLU A 50 2.38 -8.87 11.09
CA GLU A 50 3.04 -10.05 10.50
C GLU A 50 4.39 -9.69 9.85
N LYS A 51 4.44 -8.56 9.13
CA LYS A 51 5.66 -8.04 8.49
C LYS A 51 6.61 -7.33 9.48
N GLY A 52 6.24 -7.19 10.75
CA GLY A 52 7.04 -6.51 11.80
C GLY A 52 6.69 -5.04 12.03
N GLY A 53 5.60 -4.54 11.44
CA GLY A 53 5.06 -3.20 11.72
C GLY A 53 4.01 -3.21 12.84
N LEU A 54 3.26 -2.12 12.97
CA LEU A 54 2.17 -1.96 13.95
C LEU A 54 0.83 -1.59 13.30
N ASN A 55 0.71 -1.74 11.98
CA ASN A 55 -0.48 -1.33 11.22
C ASN A 55 -0.87 0.14 11.46
N ILE A 56 0.11 1.02 11.67
CA ILE A 56 -0.17 2.45 11.89
C ILE A 56 -0.72 3.09 10.62
N ILE A 57 -1.74 3.92 10.78
CA ILE A 57 -2.38 4.62 9.67
C ILE A 57 -1.47 5.76 9.22
N ASP A 58 -0.95 5.67 7.99
CA ASP A 58 -0.44 6.84 7.29
C ASP A 58 -1.62 7.58 6.64
N PHE A 59 -1.68 8.89 6.84
CA PHE A 59 -2.78 9.71 6.38
C PHE A 59 -2.85 9.83 4.85
N GLU A 60 -1.72 9.76 4.14
CA GLU A 60 -1.69 9.76 2.67
C GLU A 60 -2.38 8.51 2.12
N VAL A 61 -2.08 7.35 2.72
CA VAL A 61 -2.69 6.07 2.37
C VAL A 61 -4.18 6.10 2.70
N MET A 62 -4.54 6.64 3.86
CA MET A 62 -5.94 6.81 4.24
C MET A 62 -6.70 7.70 3.26
N ASN A 63 -6.13 8.86 2.91
CA ASN A 63 -6.72 9.76 1.91
C ASN A 63 -6.89 9.05 0.57
N ALA A 64 -5.88 8.30 0.12
CA ALA A 64 -5.95 7.52 -1.11
C ALA A 64 -7.10 6.50 -1.09
N VAL A 65 -7.24 5.71 -0.02
CA VAL A 65 -8.33 4.74 0.13
C VAL A 65 -9.70 5.42 0.10
N ILE A 66 -9.85 6.56 0.78
CA ILE A 66 -11.10 7.34 0.79
C ILE A 66 -11.47 7.81 -0.64
N LYS A 67 -10.50 8.35 -1.39
CA LYS A 67 -10.71 8.78 -2.78
C LYS A 67 -11.03 7.62 -3.71
N LEU A 68 -10.38 6.49 -3.53
CA LEU A 68 -10.63 5.28 -4.32
C LEU A 68 -11.99 4.67 -3.99
N LYS A 69 -12.45 4.76 -2.75
CA LYS A 69 -13.82 4.37 -2.36
C LYS A 69 -14.86 5.26 -3.01
N TRP A 70 -14.64 6.58 -3.00
CA TRP A 70 -15.47 7.51 -3.78
C TRP A 70 -15.52 7.09 -5.27
N LEU A 71 -14.37 6.77 -5.86
CA LEU A 71 -14.29 6.32 -7.25
C LEU A 71 -15.05 5.00 -7.48
N GLN A 72 -14.92 4.01 -6.59
CA GLN A 72 -15.73 2.77 -6.65
C GLN A 72 -17.22 3.07 -6.61
N THR A 73 -17.66 3.94 -5.69
CA THR A 73 -19.08 4.31 -5.57
C THR A 73 -19.59 5.03 -6.81
N PHE A 74 -18.75 5.89 -7.40
CA PHE A 74 -19.08 6.60 -8.63
C PHE A 74 -19.27 5.64 -9.81
N ILE A 75 -18.36 4.68 -9.99
CA ILE A 75 -18.44 3.66 -11.06
C ILE A 75 -19.70 2.80 -10.95
N LYS A 76 -20.11 2.45 -9.72
CA LYS A 76 -21.32 1.65 -9.45
C LYS A 76 -22.60 2.45 -9.67
N ASN A 77 -22.60 3.73 -9.30
CA ASN A 77 -23.80 4.56 -9.21
C ASN A 77 -23.75 5.79 -10.14
N GLU A 78 -23.23 5.63 -11.36
CA GLU A 78 -23.01 6.74 -12.31
C GLU A 78 -24.27 7.57 -12.64
N LYS A 79 -25.46 6.93 -12.56
CA LYS A 79 -26.77 7.55 -12.80
C LYS A 79 -27.35 8.26 -11.57
N SER A 80 -26.70 8.20 -10.41
CA SER A 80 -27.18 8.85 -9.19
C SER A 80 -27.06 10.37 -9.30
N LEU A 81 -28.00 11.09 -8.68
CA LEU A 81 -28.02 12.55 -8.62
C LEU A 81 -26.69 13.13 -8.10
N TRP A 82 -26.10 12.50 -7.09
CA TRP A 82 -24.82 12.91 -6.49
C TRP A 82 -23.64 12.87 -7.45
N PHE A 83 -23.74 12.06 -8.51
CA PHE A 83 -22.70 11.90 -9.52
C PHE A 83 -23.04 12.56 -10.86
N SER A 84 -24.19 13.24 -10.98
CA SER A 84 -24.61 13.92 -12.21
C SER A 84 -23.53 14.86 -12.79
N PHE A 85 -22.96 15.72 -11.94
CA PHE A 85 -21.91 16.66 -12.36
C PHE A 85 -20.61 15.94 -12.76
N PRO A 86 -20.01 15.05 -11.93
CA PRO A 86 -18.89 14.22 -12.35
C PRO A 86 -19.16 13.45 -13.65
N SER A 87 -20.33 12.81 -13.78
CA SER A 87 -20.72 12.06 -14.98
C SER A 87 -20.66 12.94 -16.22
N GLN A 88 -21.27 14.14 -16.19
CA GLN A 88 -21.25 15.07 -17.31
C GLN A 88 -19.83 15.56 -17.64
N LEU A 89 -18.99 15.77 -16.62
CA LEU A 89 -17.59 16.17 -16.79
C LEU A 89 -16.78 15.07 -17.51
N PHE A 90 -16.87 13.83 -17.02
CA PHE A 90 -16.12 12.69 -17.56
C PHE A 90 -16.68 12.20 -18.89
N GLN A 91 -17.96 12.41 -19.20
CA GLN A 91 -18.56 12.04 -20.48
C GLN A 91 -17.87 12.73 -21.68
N LYS A 92 -17.29 13.92 -21.48
CA LYS A 92 -16.49 14.62 -22.49
C LYS A 92 -15.23 13.86 -22.92
N ILE A 93 -14.83 12.84 -22.17
CA ILE A 93 -13.66 11.99 -22.44
C ILE A 93 -14.02 10.50 -22.44
N GLY A 94 -15.28 10.15 -22.71
CA GLY A 94 -15.76 8.77 -22.82
C GLY A 94 -16.27 8.16 -21.52
N GLY A 95 -16.37 8.95 -20.46
CA GLY A 95 -16.83 8.51 -19.15
C GLY A 95 -15.71 7.95 -18.27
N ILE A 96 -16.00 7.82 -16.98
CA ILE A 96 -14.98 7.44 -15.99
C ILE A 96 -14.46 6.01 -16.22
N LYS A 97 -15.36 5.05 -16.49
CA LYS A 97 -15.00 3.65 -16.73
C LYS A 97 -14.04 3.48 -17.91
N PHE A 98 -14.26 4.24 -18.97
CA PHE A 98 -13.39 4.25 -20.15
C PHE A 98 -12.04 4.89 -19.84
N LEU A 99 -12.05 6.06 -19.19
CA LEU A 99 -10.82 6.75 -18.79
C LEU A 99 -9.90 5.86 -17.95
N LEU A 100 -10.45 5.14 -16.96
CA LEU A 100 -9.64 4.28 -16.08
C LEU A 100 -8.90 3.14 -16.81
N LYS A 101 -9.37 2.77 -18.00
CA LYS A 101 -8.72 1.79 -18.89
C LYS A 101 -7.61 2.39 -19.74
N CYS A 102 -7.62 3.71 -19.94
CA CYS A 102 -6.64 4.42 -20.76
C CYS A 102 -5.36 4.72 -19.96
N ASP A 103 -4.19 4.73 -20.62
CA ASP A 103 -2.94 5.17 -19.98
C ASP A 103 -2.84 6.71 -19.96
N PHE A 104 -3.66 7.33 -19.10
CA PHE A 104 -3.85 8.78 -19.08
C PHE A 104 -2.86 9.52 -18.18
N ASP A 105 -2.78 10.83 -18.38
CA ASP A 105 -2.14 11.77 -17.47
C ASP A 105 -3.12 12.91 -17.17
N PRO A 106 -3.55 13.11 -15.90
CA PRO A 106 -4.51 14.15 -15.55
C PRO A 106 -4.15 15.55 -16.07
N ALA A 107 -2.85 15.87 -16.14
CA ALA A 107 -2.39 17.18 -16.61
C ALA A 107 -2.56 17.38 -18.13
N LYS A 108 -2.65 16.29 -18.89
CA LYS A 108 -2.72 16.30 -20.36
C LYS A 108 -4.14 16.11 -20.89
N LEU A 109 -5.11 15.83 -20.03
CA LEU A 109 -6.50 15.61 -20.44
C LEU A 109 -7.08 16.86 -21.13
N PRO A 110 -7.98 16.68 -22.10
CA PRO A 110 -8.60 17.79 -22.83
C PRO A 110 -9.66 18.54 -22.00
N ILE A 111 -9.80 18.24 -20.71
CA ILE A 111 -10.78 18.85 -19.79
C ILE A 111 -10.10 19.51 -18.60
N LYS A 112 -10.73 20.55 -18.04
CA LYS A 112 -10.29 21.16 -16.78
C LYS A 112 -10.87 20.37 -15.61
N LEU A 113 -10.00 19.65 -14.91
CA LEU A 113 -10.36 18.93 -13.68
C LEU A 113 -10.16 19.82 -12.46
N SER A 114 -11.04 19.71 -11.47
CA SER A 114 -10.77 20.26 -10.13
C SER A 114 -9.61 19.50 -9.48
N ASP A 115 -8.94 20.10 -8.51
CA ASP A 115 -7.88 19.43 -7.75
C ASP A 115 -8.33 18.13 -7.07
N TYR A 116 -9.59 18.07 -6.62
CA TYR A 116 -10.18 16.85 -6.04
C TYR A 116 -10.15 15.68 -7.04
N HIS A 117 -10.79 15.85 -8.20
CA HIS A 117 -10.83 14.83 -9.24
C HIS A 117 -9.44 14.46 -9.75
N THR A 118 -8.55 15.45 -9.90
CA THR A 118 -7.13 15.21 -10.24
C THR A 118 -6.44 14.34 -9.19
N GLN A 119 -6.67 14.58 -7.91
CA GLN A 119 -6.10 13.78 -6.82
C GLN A 119 -6.66 12.34 -6.83
N VAL A 120 -7.96 12.16 -7.06
CA VAL A 120 -8.58 10.83 -7.22
C VAL A 120 -7.90 10.03 -8.33
N LEU A 121 -7.75 10.65 -9.50
CA LEU A 121 -7.11 10.01 -10.67
C LEU A 121 -5.62 9.70 -10.44
N LYS A 122 -4.90 10.54 -9.68
CA LYS A 122 -3.51 10.25 -9.29
C LYS A 122 -3.44 9.01 -8.39
N TYR A 123 -4.32 8.89 -7.40
CA TYR A 123 -4.39 7.69 -6.55
C TYR A 123 -4.81 6.44 -7.33
N TRP A 124 -5.70 6.58 -8.32
CA TRP A 124 -5.98 5.47 -9.25
C TRP A 124 -4.72 4.99 -9.97
N LYS A 125 -3.91 5.91 -10.52
CA LYS A 125 -2.64 5.55 -11.18
C LYS A 125 -1.60 4.92 -10.26
N MET A 126 -1.65 5.23 -8.96
CA MET A 126 -0.82 4.53 -7.97
C MET A 126 -1.29 3.10 -7.72
N LEU A 127 -2.60 2.86 -7.76
CA LEU A 127 -3.20 1.55 -7.51
C LEU A 127 -3.14 0.63 -8.73
N TYR A 128 -3.44 1.15 -9.92
CA TYR A 128 -3.57 0.38 -11.15
C TYR A 128 -2.41 0.66 -12.10
N LYS A 129 -1.65 -0.39 -12.42
CA LYS A 129 -0.57 -0.37 -13.40
C LYS A 129 -1.09 -0.94 -14.71
N HIS A 130 -1.08 -0.14 -15.77
CA HIS A 130 -1.44 -0.61 -17.10
C HIS A 130 -0.36 -1.59 -17.59
N ASN A 131 -0.77 -2.81 -17.92
CA ASN A 131 0.11 -3.75 -18.63
C ASN A 131 0.28 -3.24 -20.06
N PHE A 132 1.51 -2.92 -20.44
CA PHE A 132 1.80 -2.43 -21.79
C PHE A 132 1.72 -3.59 -22.78
N THR A 133 0.68 -3.56 -23.62
CA THR A 133 0.54 -4.42 -24.79
C THR A 133 0.32 -3.53 -26.02
N PRO A 134 1.28 -3.46 -26.96
CA PRO A 134 1.23 -2.51 -28.08
C PRO A 134 -0.08 -2.54 -28.88
N HIS A 135 -0.64 -3.74 -29.09
CA HIS A 135 -1.87 -3.92 -29.86
C HIS A 135 -3.16 -3.50 -29.12
N ASN A 136 -3.20 -3.61 -27.79
CA ASN A 136 -4.35 -3.17 -26.99
C ASN A 136 -4.25 -1.70 -26.58
N MET A 137 -3.30 -0.96 -27.16
CA MET A 137 -3.06 0.42 -26.77
C MET A 137 -4.20 1.31 -27.26
N ILE A 138 -4.92 1.85 -26.29
CA ILE A 138 -6.01 2.80 -26.51
C ILE A 138 -5.40 4.14 -26.98
N ILE A 139 -5.91 4.64 -28.10
CA ILE A 139 -5.51 5.92 -28.70
C ILE A 139 -5.99 7.07 -27.83
N TRP A 140 -7.20 6.95 -27.31
CA TRP A 140 -7.88 7.98 -26.56
C TRP A 140 -7.31 8.17 -25.15
N ASN A 141 -7.36 9.42 -24.67
CA ASN A 141 -6.90 9.84 -23.34
C ASN A 141 -5.50 9.33 -22.97
N ASN A 142 -4.63 9.07 -23.95
CA ASN A 142 -3.32 8.48 -23.72
C ASN A 142 -2.26 9.58 -23.47
N LYS A 143 -1.41 9.39 -22.47
CA LYS A 143 -0.36 10.34 -22.08
C LYS A 143 0.75 10.53 -23.11
N TYR A 144 0.89 9.59 -24.05
CA TYR A 144 1.90 9.60 -25.12
C TYR A 144 1.34 10.04 -26.47
N ILE A 145 0.03 9.84 -26.71
CA ILE A 145 -0.62 10.23 -27.96
C ILE A 145 -1.21 11.63 -27.78
N LEU A 146 -0.43 12.63 -28.19
CA LEU A 146 -0.71 14.03 -27.88
C LEU A 146 -0.81 14.87 -29.14
N TYR A 147 -1.84 15.70 -29.20
CA TYR A 147 -1.96 16.77 -30.17
C TYR A 147 -1.93 18.10 -29.44
N LYS A 148 -1.02 19.01 -29.82
CA LYS A 148 -0.81 20.29 -29.13
C LYS A 148 -0.64 20.11 -27.60
N ARG A 149 0.13 19.10 -27.19
CA ARG A 149 0.43 18.73 -25.79
C ARG A 149 -0.75 18.20 -24.95
N LYS A 150 -1.93 18.01 -25.55
CA LYS A 150 -3.10 17.40 -24.88
C LYS A 150 -3.45 16.06 -25.50
N SER A 151 -4.01 15.15 -24.70
CA SER A 151 -4.56 13.89 -25.19
C SER A 151 -5.85 14.13 -25.96
N LEU A 152 -6.21 13.17 -26.81
CA LEU A 152 -7.36 13.25 -27.68
C LEU A 152 -8.52 12.38 -27.17
N TYR A 153 -9.74 12.80 -27.45
CA TYR A 153 -10.94 11.97 -27.38
C TYR A 153 -11.96 12.47 -28.40
N TYR A 154 -12.42 11.58 -29.28
CA TYR A 154 -13.49 11.87 -30.24
C TYR A 154 -14.60 10.85 -30.07
N LYS A 155 -15.74 11.32 -29.58
CA LYS A 155 -16.91 10.50 -29.26
C LYS A 155 -17.41 9.72 -30.48
N ASP A 156 -17.52 10.38 -31.63
CA ASP A 156 -18.06 9.77 -32.85
C ASP A 156 -17.20 8.60 -33.36
N TRP A 157 -15.88 8.65 -33.10
CA TRP A 157 -14.95 7.57 -33.47
C TRP A 157 -15.07 6.38 -32.52
N ASP A 158 -15.16 6.68 -31.22
CA ASP A 158 -15.33 5.68 -30.15
C ASP A 158 -16.65 4.90 -30.32
N GLU A 159 -17.75 5.59 -30.66
CA GLU A 159 -19.06 4.98 -30.96
C GLU A 159 -19.03 4.05 -32.18
N LYS A 160 -18.11 4.29 -33.14
CA LYS A 160 -17.84 3.39 -34.27
C LYS A 160 -16.86 2.27 -33.94
N GLY A 161 -16.44 2.14 -32.68
CA GLY A 161 -15.50 1.11 -32.22
C GLY A 161 -14.04 1.42 -32.54
N ILE A 162 -13.70 2.66 -32.88
CA ILE A 162 -12.33 3.06 -33.23
C ILE A 162 -11.62 3.52 -31.97
N TRP A 163 -10.84 2.64 -31.34
CA TRP A 163 -10.15 2.93 -30.08
C TRP A 163 -8.68 2.48 -30.04
N ALA A 164 -8.28 1.49 -30.85
CA ALA A 164 -6.91 0.96 -30.89
C ALA A 164 -6.16 1.43 -32.14
N ILE A 165 -4.82 1.48 -32.08
CA ILE A 165 -3.97 1.80 -33.25
C ILE A 165 -4.22 0.82 -34.40
N VAL A 166 -4.44 -0.46 -34.10
CA VAL A 166 -4.73 -1.52 -35.08
C VAL A 166 -5.94 -1.17 -35.95
N HIS A 167 -6.93 -0.44 -35.41
CA HIS A 167 -8.12 -0.03 -36.18
C HIS A 167 -7.79 1.00 -37.26
N LEU A 168 -6.71 1.76 -37.09
CA LEU A 168 -6.22 2.75 -38.06
C LEU A 168 -5.29 2.15 -39.12
N MET A 169 -5.08 0.84 -39.10
CA MET A 169 -4.17 0.14 -40.00
C MET A 169 -4.89 -0.77 -41.01
N ASP A 170 -4.22 -1.02 -42.14
CA ASP A 170 -4.55 -2.05 -43.12
C ASP A 170 -4.06 -3.44 -42.66
N THR A 171 -4.35 -4.49 -43.45
CA THR A 171 -3.91 -5.87 -43.17
C THR A 171 -2.39 -6.06 -43.23
N ARG A 172 -1.64 -5.09 -43.77
CA ARG A 172 -0.18 -5.08 -43.86
C ARG A 172 0.47 -4.24 -42.75
N GLY A 173 -0.33 -3.68 -41.84
CA GLY A 173 0.11 -2.81 -40.76
C GLY A 173 0.48 -1.39 -41.17
N ASN A 174 0.11 -0.95 -42.38
CA ASN A 174 0.26 0.44 -42.81
C ASN A 174 -0.94 1.27 -42.37
N ILE A 175 -0.72 2.55 -42.07
CA ILE A 175 -1.82 3.46 -41.70
C ILE A 175 -2.74 3.66 -42.92
N LEU A 176 -4.05 3.58 -42.70
CA LEU A 176 -5.06 3.81 -43.73
C LEU A 176 -5.01 5.24 -44.26
N ASP A 177 -5.26 5.41 -45.55
CA ASP A 177 -5.51 6.74 -46.09
C ASP A 177 -6.90 7.27 -45.68
N TYR A 178 -7.09 8.58 -45.76
CA TYR A 178 -8.35 9.22 -45.35
C TYR A 178 -9.58 8.67 -46.11
N THR A 179 -9.43 8.39 -47.40
CA THR A 179 -10.48 7.81 -48.24
C THR A 179 -10.83 6.38 -47.82
N GLU A 180 -9.81 5.56 -47.53
CA GLU A 180 -9.97 4.19 -47.05
C GLU A 180 -10.59 4.14 -45.66
N PHE A 181 -10.14 5.02 -44.76
CA PHE A 181 -10.67 5.15 -43.41
C PHE A 181 -12.17 5.50 -43.43
N LYS A 182 -12.56 6.49 -44.25
CA LYS A 182 -13.96 6.89 -44.41
C LYS A 182 -14.81 5.75 -44.98
N ARG A 183 -14.27 5.01 -45.96
CA ARG A 183 -14.94 3.83 -46.54
C ARG A 183 -15.11 2.69 -45.53
N LYS A 184 -14.10 2.43 -44.69
CA LYS A 184 -14.07 1.32 -43.73
C LYS A 184 -15.05 1.53 -42.57
N TYR A 185 -15.15 2.75 -42.04
CA TYR A 185 -15.94 3.04 -40.84
C TYR A 185 -17.24 3.79 -41.10
N HIS A 186 -17.51 4.16 -42.36
CA HIS A 186 -18.67 4.97 -42.75
C HIS A 186 -18.83 6.22 -41.86
N LEU A 187 -17.72 6.90 -41.62
CA LEU A 187 -17.63 8.03 -40.70
C LEU A 187 -17.25 9.30 -41.45
N ASP A 188 -18.11 10.32 -41.37
CA ASP A 188 -17.88 11.60 -41.99
C ASP A 188 -17.16 12.55 -41.02
N CYS A 189 -15.83 12.53 -41.06
CA CYS A 189 -14.99 13.45 -40.28
C CYS A 189 -14.15 14.33 -41.19
N PRO A 190 -13.83 15.58 -40.80
CA PRO A 190 -12.91 16.42 -41.55
C PRO A 190 -11.52 15.78 -41.68
N GLN A 191 -10.90 15.88 -42.86
CA GLN A 191 -9.54 15.35 -43.09
C GLN A 191 -8.52 15.89 -42.08
N ARG A 192 -8.67 17.15 -41.63
CA ARG A 192 -7.84 17.74 -40.58
C ARG A 192 -7.93 16.98 -39.25
N GLN A 193 -9.11 16.50 -38.89
CA GLN A 193 -9.32 15.71 -37.66
C GLN A 193 -8.60 14.37 -37.78
N PHE A 194 -8.77 13.67 -38.91
CA PHE A 194 -8.07 12.43 -39.19
C PHE A 194 -6.54 12.60 -39.09
N LEU A 195 -5.99 13.60 -39.80
CA LEU A 195 -4.56 13.90 -39.76
C LEU A 195 -4.08 14.30 -38.36
N SER A 196 -4.92 14.94 -37.54
CA SER A 196 -4.55 15.29 -36.16
C SER A 196 -4.33 14.05 -35.30
N VAL A 197 -5.14 13.00 -35.47
CA VAL A 197 -4.99 11.72 -34.76
C VAL A 197 -3.73 11.02 -35.22
N ILE A 198 -3.53 10.86 -36.53
CA ILE A 198 -2.36 10.16 -37.08
C ILE A 198 -1.06 10.85 -36.66
N LYS A 199 -1.00 12.19 -36.74
CA LYS A 199 0.19 12.95 -36.30
C LYS A 199 0.43 12.90 -34.80
N ALA A 200 -0.59 12.65 -33.98
CA ALA A 200 -0.45 12.55 -32.53
C ALA A 200 0.17 11.22 -32.09
N ILE A 201 0.12 10.18 -32.93
CA ILE A 201 0.63 8.85 -32.62
C ILE A 201 2.15 8.83 -32.86
N PRO A 202 2.96 8.46 -31.86
CA PRO A 202 4.41 8.29 -32.04
C PRO A 202 4.76 7.23 -33.09
N ALA A 203 5.74 7.52 -33.95
CA ALA A 203 6.22 6.59 -34.98
C ALA A 203 6.71 5.26 -34.39
N THR A 204 7.32 5.29 -33.19
CA THR A 204 7.75 4.10 -32.46
C THR A 204 6.58 3.15 -32.17
N MET A 205 5.42 3.68 -31.81
CA MET A 205 4.22 2.90 -31.52
C MET A 205 3.64 2.28 -32.78
N ILE A 206 3.61 3.04 -33.89
CA ILE A 206 3.19 2.54 -35.20
C ILE A 206 4.06 1.36 -35.62
N ASN A 207 5.38 1.49 -35.51
CA ASN A 207 6.31 0.44 -35.90
C ASN A 207 6.18 -0.82 -35.03
N LEU A 208 5.97 -0.67 -33.72
CA LEU A 208 5.74 -1.80 -32.81
C LEU A 208 4.48 -2.59 -33.19
N VAL A 209 3.37 -1.88 -33.46
CA VAL A 209 2.11 -2.53 -33.85
C VAL A 209 2.22 -3.16 -35.23
N LYS A 210 2.86 -2.48 -36.18
CA LYS A 210 3.12 -3.01 -37.53
C LYS A 210 3.89 -4.33 -37.49
N GLY A 211 4.94 -4.41 -36.67
CA GLY A 211 5.68 -5.66 -36.45
C GLY A 211 4.76 -6.78 -35.97
N MET A 212 3.87 -6.53 -35.00
CA MET A 212 2.96 -7.57 -34.49
C MET A 212 1.94 -8.06 -35.52
N ILE A 213 1.34 -7.15 -36.31
CA ILE A 213 0.36 -7.50 -37.35
C ILE A 213 0.99 -8.39 -38.42
N GLN A 214 2.28 -8.20 -38.72
CA GLN A 214 2.98 -9.02 -39.72
C GLN A 214 3.18 -10.48 -39.30
N TYR A 215 3.24 -10.75 -37.99
CA TYR A 215 3.54 -12.09 -37.46
C TYR A 215 2.34 -12.77 -36.77
N SER A 216 1.22 -12.07 -36.57
CA SER A 216 0.06 -12.61 -35.86
C SER A 216 -1.24 -11.89 -36.22
N ASP A 217 -2.37 -12.61 -36.18
CA ASP A 217 -3.70 -12.01 -36.24
C ASP A 217 -4.01 -11.32 -34.92
N VAL A 218 -3.99 -9.99 -34.96
CA VAL A 218 -4.16 -9.15 -33.78
C VAL A 218 -5.59 -8.66 -33.68
N THR A 219 -6.32 -9.11 -32.65
CA THR A 219 -7.60 -8.52 -32.26
C THR A 219 -7.44 -7.79 -30.94
N PRO A 220 -7.66 -6.46 -30.90
CA PRO A 220 -7.39 -5.69 -29.71
C PRO A 220 -8.51 -5.92 -28.68
N ILE A 221 -8.13 -6.13 -27.42
CA ILE A 221 -9.04 -6.39 -26.30
C ILE A 221 -8.95 -5.25 -25.29
N PHE A 222 -10.09 -4.78 -24.80
CA PHE A 222 -10.11 -3.77 -23.75
C PHE A 222 -9.48 -4.30 -22.47
N PRO A 223 -8.59 -3.54 -21.80
CA PRO A 223 -8.01 -3.95 -20.54
C PRO A 223 -9.10 -4.03 -19.47
N SER A 224 -8.97 -5.06 -18.63
CA SER A 224 -9.80 -5.24 -17.45
C SER A 224 -9.25 -4.39 -16.29
N LEU A 225 -10.15 -3.89 -15.45
CA LEU A 225 -9.80 -3.09 -14.27
C LEU A 225 -9.48 -4.01 -13.07
N LEU A 226 -8.62 -5.00 -13.30
CA LEU A 226 -8.20 -5.97 -12.30
C LEU A 226 -7.00 -5.45 -11.50
N ILE A 227 -7.09 -5.58 -10.17
CA ILE A 227 -6.00 -5.30 -9.23
C ILE A 227 -5.64 -6.62 -8.57
N GLY A 228 -4.52 -7.20 -9.00
CA GLY A 228 -4.18 -8.59 -8.68
C GLY A 228 -5.21 -9.55 -9.26
N LYS A 229 -6.00 -10.20 -8.40
CA LYS A 229 -7.04 -11.18 -8.79
C LYS A 229 -8.46 -10.62 -8.74
N TYR A 230 -8.65 -9.38 -8.29
CA TYR A 230 -9.97 -8.82 -8.01
C TYR A 230 -10.30 -7.68 -8.96
N ASP A 231 -11.56 -7.60 -9.40
CA ASP A 231 -12.07 -6.40 -10.07
C ASP A 231 -12.13 -5.25 -9.06
N PHE A 232 -11.75 -4.06 -9.50
CA PHE A 232 -11.85 -2.86 -8.67
C PHE A 232 -13.25 -2.61 -8.11
N THR A 233 -14.31 -3.03 -8.80
CA THR A 233 -15.70 -2.86 -8.36
C THR A 233 -16.22 -4.01 -7.51
N ASP A 234 -15.47 -5.10 -7.33
CA ASP A 234 -15.89 -6.24 -6.51
C ASP A 234 -16.05 -5.83 -5.04
N LEU A 235 -17.11 -6.33 -4.39
CA LEU A 235 -17.34 -6.18 -2.96
C LEU A 235 -16.22 -6.84 -2.13
N LYS A 236 -15.58 -7.88 -2.67
CA LYS A 236 -14.43 -8.55 -2.04
C LYS A 236 -13.21 -7.63 -1.93
N PHE A 237 -13.09 -6.62 -2.77
CA PHE A 237 -11.98 -5.66 -2.74
C PHE A 237 -12.17 -4.63 -1.60
N SER A 238 -11.77 -5.07 -0.40
CA SER A 238 -11.98 -4.35 0.86
C SER A 238 -11.04 -3.15 1.05
N ASN A 239 -11.40 -2.26 1.98
CA ASN A 239 -10.57 -1.12 2.37
C ASN A 239 -9.19 -1.57 2.89
N LYS A 240 -9.13 -2.73 3.56
CA LYS A 240 -7.89 -3.32 4.06
C LYS A 240 -6.95 -3.70 2.90
N MET A 241 -7.51 -4.34 1.87
CA MET A 241 -6.73 -4.74 0.68
C MET A 241 -6.23 -3.53 -0.10
N MET A 242 -7.08 -2.51 -0.31
CA MET A 242 -6.66 -1.24 -0.91
C MET A 242 -5.50 -0.60 -0.15
N ARG A 243 -5.64 -0.54 1.18
CA ARG A 243 -4.62 0.01 2.07
C ARG A 243 -3.31 -0.77 1.94
N GLU A 244 -3.35 -2.10 1.91
CA GLU A 244 -2.15 -2.94 1.76
C GLU A 244 -1.46 -2.71 0.41
N HIS A 245 -2.21 -2.64 -0.70
CA HIS A 245 -1.64 -2.32 -2.01
C HIS A 245 -0.96 -0.95 -2.02
N ILE A 246 -1.66 0.10 -1.57
CA ILE A 246 -1.12 1.46 -1.57
C ILE A 246 0.07 1.59 -0.61
N ASN A 247 0.01 0.94 0.55
CA ASN A 247 1.14 0.87 1.48
C ASN A 247 2.38 0.25 0.82
N ASN A 248 2.22 -0.82 0.04
CA ASN A 248 3.36 -1.45 -0.64
C ASN A 248 3.92 -0.56 -1.77
N GLU A 249 3.08 0.25 -2.42
CA GLU A 249 3.55 1.20 -3.44
C GLU A 249 4.28 2.41 -2.82
N ILE A 250 3.77 2.95 -1.70
CA ILE A 250 4.41 4.09 -1.00
C ILE A 250 5.62 3.65 -0.18
N PHE A 251 5.56 2.48 0.44
CA PHE A 251 6.59 1.92 1.32
C PHE A 251 7.04 0.51 0.84
N PRO A 252 7.74 0.41 -0.31
CA PRO A 252 8.03 -0.87 -0.96
C PRO A 252 9.06 -1.73 -0.23
N HIS A 253 9.96 -1.11 0.52
CA HIS A 253 11.05 -1.82 1.19
C HIS A 253 10.52 -2.67 2.34
N PRO A 254 10.99 -3.92 2.56
CA PRO A 254 10.60 -4.74 3.71
C PRO A 254 11.05 -4.12 5.04
N VAL A 255 10.42 -4.52 6.15
CA VAL A 255 10.94 -4.13 7.48
C VAL A 255 12.32 -4.77 7.64
N LYS A 256 13.31 -4.01 8.11
CA LYS A 256 14.61 -4.58 8.44
C LYS A 256 14.41 -5.68 9.48
N LYS A 257 14.72 -6.94 9.12
CA LYS A 257 14.64 -8.07 10.04
C LYS A 257 15.69 -7.88 11.14
N ASN A 258 15.30 -8.16 12.38
CA ASN A 258 16.27 -8.31 13.46
C ASN A 258 17.08 -9.58 13.17
N LEU A 259 18.40 -9.51 13.30
CA LEU A 259 19.29 -10.66 13.06
C LEU A 259 18.84 -11.90 13.87
N SER A 260 18.36 -11.69 15.10
CA SER A 260 17.86 -12.74 16.00
C SER A 260 16.61 -13.48 15.48
N LEU A 261 15.88 -12.93 14.50
CA LEU A 261 14.70 -13.58 13.91
C LEU A 261 15.05 -14.41 12.67
N ASN A 262 16.30 -14.36 12.18
CA ASN A 262 16.72 -15.12 11.00
C ASN A 262 16.83 -16.63 11.26
N GLU A 263 16.92 -17.03 12.53
CA GLU A 263 17.01 -18.43 12.96
C GLU A 263 15.65 -19.14 12.94
N PHE A 264 14.54 -18.40 12.81
CA PHE A 264 13.19 -18.94 12.84
C PHE A 264 12.60 -19.05 11.43
N SER A 265 11.70 -20.02 11.23
CA SER A 265 10.91 -20.11 10.01
C SER A 265 10.01 -18.88 9.84
N GLU A 266 9.61 -18.55 8.60
CA GLU A 266 8.74 -17.39 8.36
C GLU A 266 7.40 -17.49 9.12
N MET A 267 6.85 -18.70 9.23
CA MET A 267 5.61 -18.96 9.97
C MET A 267 5.78 -18.70 11.47
N ASP A 268 6.92 -19.08 12.04
CA ASP A 268 7.17 -18.87 13.46
C ASP A 268 7.46 -17.39 13.76
N VAL A 269 8.15 -16.69 12.87
CA VAL A 269 8.31 -15.22 12.96
C VAL A 269 6.96 -14.51 12.97
N ILE A 270 6.00 -14.94 12.14
CA ILE A 270 4.65 -14.39 12.12
C ILE A 270 3.95 -14.65 13.47
N LYS A 271 4.04 -15.87 14.02
CA LYS A 271 3.46 -16.20 15.33
C LYS A 271 4.07 -15.35 16.46
N ILE A 272 5.40 -15.25 16.52
CA ILE A 272 6.13 -14.43 17.51
C ILE A 272 5.63 -12.98 17.46
N ARG A 273 5.42 -12.42 16.27
CA ARG A 273 4.96 -11.03 16.10
C ARG A 273 3.49 -10.80 16.43
N THR A 274 2.64 -11.81 16.35
CA THR A 274 1.17 -11.65 16.41
C THR A 274 0.55 -12.18 17.69
N ARG A 275 1.07 -13.28 18.23
CA ARG A 275 0.41 -14.06 19.28
C ARG A 275 0.22 -13.29 20.58
N PHE A 276 1.21 -12.51 21.02
CA PHE A 276 1.14 -11.79 22.29
C PHE A 276 0.04 -10.71 22.35
N PHE A 277 -0.47 -10.26 21.19
CA PHE A 277 -1.57 -9.30 21.16
C PHE A 277 -2.88 -9.89 21.70
N SER A 278 -3.08 -11.21 21.61
CA SER A 278 -4.30 -11.87 22.11
C SER A 278 -4.27 -12.15 23.61
N PHE A 279 -3.10 -12.04 24.27
CA PHE A 279 -2.99 -12.35 25.68
C PHE A 279 -3.70 -11.29 26.56
N PRO A 280 -4.31 -11.70 27.69
CA PRO A 280 -5.08 -10.83 28.58
C PRO A 280 -4.16 -10.03 29.52
N VAL A 281 -3.14 -9.37 28.96
CA VAL A 281 -2.18 -8.54 29.70
C VAL A 281 -2.37 -7.06 29.37
N LEU A 282 -1.94 -6.19 30.28
CA LEU A 282 -2.05 -4.75 30.11
C LEU A 282 -1.35 -4.27 28.83
N PRO A 283 -1.88 -3.24 28.14
CA PRO A 283 -1.26 -2.70 26.92
C PRO A 283 0.22 -2.32 27.10
N LYS A 284 0.59 -1.84 28.31
CA LYS A 284 1.97 -1.47 28.63
C LYS A 284 2.92 -2.67 28.64
N MET A 285 2.46 -3.83 29.12
CA MET A 285 3.23 -5.07 29.12
C MET A 285 3.45 -5.57 27.67
N LYS A 286 2.41 -5.45 26.82
CA LYS A 286 2.54 -5.74 25.36
C LYS A 286 3.52 -4.81 24.67
N GLU A 287 3.53 -3.52 25.04
CA GLU A 287 4.48 -2.53 24.53
C GLU A 287 5.93 -2.90 24.91
N VAL A 288 6.18 -3.25 26.18
CA VAL A 288 7.50 -3.71 26.63
C VAL A 288 7.94 -4.94 25.83
N HIS A 289 7.08 -5.96 25.76
CA HIS A 289 7.37 -7.18 25.01
C HIS A 289 7.67 -6.92 23.53
N PHE A 290 6.88 -6.07 22.88
CA PHE A 290 7.11 -5.66 21.49
C PHE A 290 8.48 -4.97 21.33
N LYS A 291 8.88 -4.10 22.26
CA LYS A 291 10.20 -3.45 22.22
C LYS A 291 11.34 -4.46 22.42
N THR A 292 11.17 -5.42 23.32
CA THR A 292 12.13 -6.49 23.57
C THR A 292 12.33 -7.40 22.34
N ILE A 293 11.24 -7.83 21.68
CA ILE A 293 11.34 -8.62 20.43
C ILE A 293 12.08 -7.84 19.33
N ASN A 294 11.85 -6.52 19.27
CA ASN A 294 12.39 -5.68 18.23
C ASN A 294 13.77 -5.07 18.52
N ASN A 295 14.41 -5.42 19.64
CA ASN A 295 15.68 -4.83 20.08
C ASN A 295 15.64 -3.29 20.12
N ILE A 296 14.51 -2.73 20.56
CA ILE A 296 14.30 -1.28 20.71
C ILE A 296 13.91 -0.89 22.13
N TYR A 297 14.10 -1.81 23.09
CA TYR A 297 13.91 -1.48 24.49
C TYR A 297 15.04 -0.53 24.95
N PRO A 298 14.73 0.57 25.67
CA PRO A 298 15.72 1.59 26.02
C PRO A 298 16.60 1.17 27.21
N CYS A 299 17.39 0.11 27.06
CA CYS A 299 18.49 -0.21 27.98
C CYS A 299 19.73 0.62 27.67
N ALA A 300 20.70 0.69 28.60
CA ALA A 300 21.91 1.50 28.44
C ALA A 300 22.66 1.19 27.13
N GLU A 301 22.83 -0.09 26.78
CA GLU A 301 23.46 -0.51 25.51
C GLU A 301 22.74 0.08 24.28
N PHE A 302 21.40 0.00 24.23
CA PHE A 302 20.63 0.54 23.11
C PHE A 302 20.74 2.07 23.03
N LEU A 303 20.69 2.74 24.18
CA LEU A 303 20.81 4.19 24.26
C LEU A 303 22.20 4.64 23.81
N SER A 304 23.25 3.90 24.18
CA SER A 304 24.61 4.13 23.72
C SER A 304 24.75 3.95 22.21
N LEU A 305 24.33 2.81 21.66
CA LEU A 305 24.44 2.53 20.22
C LEU A 305 23.66 3.55 19.36
N ARG A 306 22.52 4.03 19.86
CA ARG A 306 21.61 4.87 19.08
C ARG A 306 21.84 6.37 19.28
N PHE A 307 22.17 6.79 20.48
CA PHE A 307 22.25 8.20 20.86
C PHE A 307 23.63 8.61 21.40
N LYS A 308 24.58 7.67 21.48
CA LYS A 308 25.95 7.90 21.98
C LYS A 308 26.02 8.33 23.45
N PHE A 309 25.11 7.81 24.27
CA PHE A 309 25.26 7.86 25.73
C PHE A 309 26.34 6.87 26.19
N ASP A 310 26.89 7.12 27.38
CA ASP A 310 27.79 6.16 28.03
C ASP A 310 27.00 4.91 28.48
N VAL A 311 27.66 3.75 28.46
CA VAL A 311 27.03 2.49 28.88
C VAL A 311 27.19 2.36 30.39
N ASP A 312 26.10 2.60 31.10
CA ASP A 312 26.04 2.41 32.53
C ASP A 312 25.96 0.93 32.92
N VAL A 313 26.35 0.65 34.17
CA VAL A 313 26.13 -0.66 34.81
C VAL A 313 24.63 -0.90 35.02
N CYS A 314 24.24 -2.16 35.06
CA CYS A 314 22.84 -2.55 35.26
C CYS A 314 22.31 -2.07 36.60
N ASN A 315 21.14 -1.42 36.57
CA ASN A 315 20.50 -0.88 37.77
C ASN A 315 20.14 -1.95 38.83
N PHE A 316 19.96 -3.21 38.42
CA PHE A 316 19.61 -4.30 39.32
C PHE A 316 20.82 -4.89 40.05
N CYS A 317 21.87 -5.30 39.32
CA CYS A 317 23.02 -5.98 39.90
C CYS A 317 24.17 -5.04 40.27
N GLN A 318 24.21 -3.83 39.68
CA GLN A 318 25.28 -2.83 39.85
C GLN A 318 26.69 -3.36 39.56
N LYS A 319 26.81 -4.38 38.69
CA LYS A 319 28.09 -5.08 38.40
C LYS A 319 28.40 -5.12 36.91
N ASP A 320 27.49 -5.72 36.13
CA ASP A 320 27.68 -5.92 34.69
C ASP A 320 27.06 -4.78 33.88
N LEU A 321 27.49 -4.62 32.62
CA LEU A 321 26.92 -3.66 31.68
C LEU A 321 25.46 -3.98 31.35
N GLU A 322 24.63 -2.94 31.24
CA GLU A 322 23.20 -3.12 30.97
C GLU A 322 22.89 -3.39 29.48
N THR A 323 22.96 -4.65 29.10
CA THR A 323 22.45 -5.14 27.80
C THR A 323 20.99 -5.59 27.92
N GLN A 324 20.28 -5.71 26.79
CA GLN A 324 18.90 -6.21 26.80
C GLN A 324 18.84 -7.67 27.32
N GLU A 325 19.84 -8.49 27.00
CA GLU A 325 19.95 -9.84 27.52
C GLU A 325 20.17 -9.87 29.03
N HIS A 326 21.06 -9.01 29.52
CA HIS A 326 21.32 -8.89 30.94
C HIS A 326 20.08 -8.44 31.70
N LEU A 327 19.42 -7.38 31.22
CA LEU A 327 18.25 -6.79 31.87
C LEU A 327 17.07 -7.75 31.98
N PHE A 328 16.83 -8.59 30.96
CA PHE A 328 15.66 -9.49 30.93
C PHE A 328 15.97 -10.95 31.29
N TYR A 329 17.24 -11.34 31.38
CA TYR A 329 17.60 -12.73 31.62
C TYR A 329 18.87 -12.93 32.45
N SER A 330 20.03 -12.44 32.01
CA SER A 330 21.30 -12.90 32.60
C SER A 330 21.70 -12.21 33.92
N CYS A 331 21.05 -11.12 34.30
CA CYS A 331 21.23 -10.46 35.59
C CYS A 331 20.91 -11.38 36.77
N CYS A 332 21.75 -11.41 37.80
CA CYS A 332 21.59 -12.30 38.96
C CYS A 332 20.26 -12.11 39.71
N VAL A 333 19.78 -10.86 39.81
CA VAL A 333 18.48 -10.54 40.43
C VAL A 333 17.34 -11.11 39.59
N VAL A 334 17.42 -10.95 38.26
CA VAL A 334 16.41 -11.40 37.31
C VAL A 334 16.41 -12.92 37.15
N LYS A 335 17.58 -13.57 37.16
CA LYS A 335 17.69 -15.03 37.23
C LYS A 335 17.00 -15.58 38.47
N SER A 336 17.25 -15.01 39.64
CA SER A 336 16.58 -15.44 40.88
C SER A 336 15.04 -15.32 40.79
N LEU A 337 14.52 -14.31 40.09
CA LEU A 337 13.10 -14.22 39.79
C LEU A 337 12.63 -15.36 38.88
N TRP A 338 13.34 -15.62 37.77
CA TRP A 338 12.99 -16.70 36.85
C TRP A 338 13.06 -18.08 37.52
N ASP A 339 14.04 -18.31 38.39
CA ASP A 339 14.19 -19.56 39.15
C ASP A 339 12.98 -19.77 40.07
N LYS A 340 12.56 -18.74 40.82
CA LYS A 340 11.36 -18.81 41.66
C LYS A 340 10.08 -19.07 40.86
N ILE A 341 9.94 -18.45 39.69
CA ILE A 341 8.79 -18.69 38.79
C ILE A 341 8.84 -20.12 38.26
N HIS A 342 10.04 -20.61 37.90
CA HIS A 342 10.25 -21.97 37.42
C HIS A 342 9.89 -23.00 38.49
N ASP A 343 10.35 -22.81 39.73
CA ASP A 343 10.01 -23.67 40.88
C ASP A 343 8.51 -23.68 41.12
N TRP A 344 7.86 -22.51 41.11
CA TRP A 344 6.42 -22.41 41.28
C TRP A 344 5.64 -23.13 40.16
N LEU A 345 6.04 -22.97 38.90
CA LEU A 345 5.42 -23.68 37.77
C LEU A 345 5.68 -25.20 37.85
N SER A 346 6.84 -25.61 38.34
CA SER A 346 7.19 -27.02 38.54
C SER A 346 6.26 -27.68 39.57
N THR A 347 5.84 -26.96 40.61
CA THR A 347 4.80 -27.46 41.55
C THR A 347 3.44 -27.73 40.89
N LYS A 348 3.22 -27.20 39.69
CA LYS A 348 2.00 -27.36 38.89
C LYS A 348 2.19 -28.32 37.71
N ASN A 349 3.27 -29.13 37.70
CA ASN A 349 3.65 -30.03 36.60
C ASN A 349 3.90 -29.32 35.26
N VAL A 350 4.29 -28.05 35.30
CA VAL A 350 4.70 -27.28 34.12
C VAL A 350 6.20 -27.00 34.24
N ILE A 351 7.00 -27.59 33.36
CA ILE A 351 8.46 -27.42 33.36
C ILE A 351 8.85 -26.60 32.13
N PRO A 352 8.89 -25.26 32.24
CA PRO A 352 9.28 -24.40 31.13
C PRO A 352 10.79 -24.34 31.00
N ASN A 353 11.32 -24.43 29.78
CA ASN A 353 12.73 -24.11 29.54
C ASN A 353 12.90 -22.59 29.40
N PHE A 354 13.21 -21.90 30.50
CA PHE A 354 13.53 -20.47 30.50
C PHE A 354 14.95 -20.20 29.99
N GLU A 355 15.17 -20.43 28.70
CA GLU A 355 16.33 -19.87 28.00
C GLU A 355 16.07 -18.40 27.62
N TYR A 356 17.12 -17.61 27.43
CA TYR A 356 16.98 -16.21 26.98
C TYR A 356 16.09 -16.08 25.73
N LYS A 357 16.22 -16.99 24.76
CA LYS A 357 15.39 -16.99 23.55
C LYS A 357 13.91 -17.21 23.88
N GLY A 358 13.61 -18.17 24.76
CA GLY A 358 12.25 -18.45 25.24
C GLY A 358 11.66 -17.27 26.02
N VAL A 359 12.44 -16.66 26.91
CA VAL A 359 12.04 -15.43 27.59
C VAL A 359 11.77 -14.34 26.57
N LYS A 360 12.68 -14.09 25.62
CA LYS A 360 12.58 -13.02 24.61
C LYS A 360 11.39 -13.18 23.67
N PHE A 361 11.21 -14.35 23.06
CA PHE A 361 10.25 -14.59 21.97
C PHE A 361 9.00 -15.37 22.38
N CYS A 362 8.85 -15.70 23.67
CA CYS A 362 7.88 -16.66 24.21
C CYS A 362 8.24 -18.11 23.88
N ILE A 363 7.75 -19.04 24.69
CA ILE A 363 8.01 -20.48 24.59
C ILE A 363 6.82 -21.15 23.90
N THR A 364 7.09 -22.14 23.07
CA THR A 364 6.07 -22.98 22.43
C THR A 364 5.90 -24.29 23.18
N PHE A 365 4.66 -24.67 23.52
CA PHE A 365 4.32 -25.98 24.10
C PHE A 365 3.36 -26.75 23.20
N GLN A 366 3.30 -28.07 23.36
CA GLN A 366 2.29 -28.90 22.70
C GLN A 366 0.87 -28.58 23.25
N ASP A 367 0.77 -28.38 24.56
CA ASP A 367 -0.47 -27.93 25.20
C ASP A 367 -0.61 -26.40 25.04
N LYS A 368 -1.66 -25.98 24.32
CA LYS A 368 -1.96 -24.58 24.05
C LYS A 368 -2.32 -23.78 25.31
N TRP A 369 -2.92 -24.43 26.32
CA TRP A 369 -3.30 -23.76 27.56
C TRP A 369 -2.08 -23.49 28.43
N VAL A 370 -1.20 -24.49 28.57
CA VAL A 370 0.10 -24.33 29.26
C VAL A 370 0.95 -23.27 28.55
N GLU A 371 0.99 -23.29 27.22
CA GLU A 371 1.67 -22.27 26.43
C GLU A 371 1.14 -20.86 26.71
N PHE A 372 -0.18 -20.70 26.72
CA PHE A 372 -0.83 -19.43 27.00
C PHE A 372 -0.51 -18.92 28.40
N LEU A 373 -0.58 -19.79 29.41
CA LEU A 373 -0.29 -19.43 30.80
C LEU A 373 1.17 -19.04 30.99
N CYS A 374 2.11 -19.87 30.53
CA CYS A 374 3.54 -19.59 30.63
C CYS A 374 3.91 -18.27 29.94
N ASN A 375 3.43 -18.06 28.72
CA ASN A 375 3.75 -16.86 27.97
C ASN A 375 3.09 -15.60 28.56
N THR A 376 1.93 -15.73 29.19
CA THR A 376 1.32 -14.63 29.95
C THR A 376 2.22 -14.24 31.12
N ILE A 377 2.71 -15.21 31.88
CA ILE A 377 3.65 -14.99 33.00
C ILE A 377 4.96 -14.37 32.50
N LEU A 378 5.54 -14.87 31.41
CA LEU A 378 6.76 -14.32 30.83
C LEU A 378 6.61 -12.85 30.42
N ILE A 379 5.47 -12.47 29.86
CA ILE A 379 5.23 -11.07 29.48
C ILE A 379 5.01 -10.19 30.71
N ILE A 380 4.34 -10.70 31.74
CA ILE A 380 4.16 -9.98 33.00
C ILE A 380 5.50 -9.81 33.71
N GLY A 381 6.32 -10.86 33.82
CA GLY A 381 7.62 -10.82 34.51
C GLY A 381 8.66 -9.93 33.84
N LYS A 382 8.48 -9.57 32.56
CA LYS A 382 9.31 -8.56 31.87
C LYS A 382 8.93 -7.12 32.22
N PHE A 383 7.71 -6.88 32.70
CA PHE A 383 7.22 -5.55 33.06
C PHE A 383 7.42 -5.31 34.54
#